data_AF-A0A235HRI1-F1
#
_entry.id   AF-A0A235HRI1-F1
#
_cell.length_a   1.000
_cell.length_b   1.000
_cell.length_c   1.000
_cell.angle_alpha   90.00
_cell.angle_beta   90.00
_cell.angle_gamma   90.00
#
_symmetry.space_group_name_H-M   'P 1'
#
loop_
_entity.id
_entity.type
_entity.pdbx_description
1 polymer ?
#
loop_
_entity_poly.entity_id
_entity_poly.type
_entity_poly.pdbx_seq_one_letter_code
_entity_poly.pdbx_strand_id
1 'polypeptide(L)'
;MNKFLLSLLSSPVLISSILSMGVMLNQAQAIEPQPATQSTDRLSCIRNKHKVGLVCARASVLAQIPNYQREIEFSQEDAPMLEFNDEESNVAINLFGCDCPACINSLRQMRGATPLVY
;
A
#
# COMPACT_ATOMS: atom_id res chain seq x y z
N MET A 1 56.70 28.07 -37.67
CA MET A 1 55.30 27.96 -37.19
C MET A 1 54.58 26.98 -38.10
N ASN A 2 54.09 25.78 -37.76
CA ASN A 2 53.70 25.15 -36.50
C ASN A 2 53.96 23.63 -36.61
N LYS A 3 55.17 23.14 -36.33
CA LYS A 3 55.48 21.69 -36.37
C LYS A 3 55.31 20.99 -35.02
N PHE A 4 55.00 21.74 -33.96
CA PHE A 4 54.79 21.21 -32.60
C PHE A 4 53.32 20.95 -32.27
N LEU A 5 52.36 21.58 -32.96
CA LEU A 5 50.93 21.36 -32.72
C LEU A 5 50.43 20.00 -33.22
N LEU A 6 51.08 19.45 -34.26
CA LEU A 6 50.67 18.18 -34.89
C LEU A 6 51.21 16.94 -34.16
N SER A 7 52.08 17.09 -33.16
CA SER A 7 52.61 15.97 -32.37
C SER A 7 51.75 15.62 -31.16
N LEU A 8 50.73 16.42 -30.82
CA LEU A 8 49.85 16.19 -29.66
C LEU A 8 48.64 15.29 -29.97
N LEU A 9 48.41 14.92 -31.23
CA LEU A 9 47.29 14.08 -31.65
C LEU A 9 47.66 12.59 -31.81
N SER A 10 48.92 12.20 -31.60
CA SER A 10 49.43 10.86 -31.96
C SER A 10 49.95 10.02 -30.79
N SER A 11 49.51 10.25 -29.56
CA SER A 11 49.81 9.36 -28.43
C SER A 11 48.52 8.71 -27.93
N PRO A 12 48.27 7.43 -28.25
CA PRO A 12 47.17 6.69 -27.68
C PRO A 12 47.53 6.22 -26.26
N VAL A 13 46.48 6.07 -25.46
CA VAL A 13 46.36 5.23 -24.25
C VAL A 13 46.75 5.86 -22.89
N LEU A 14 45.84 5.63 -21.94
CA LEU A 14 45.95 5.65 -20.46
C LEU A 14 45.48 6.92 -19.74
N ILE A 15 44.24 7.34 -19.99
CA ILE A 15 43.47 8.07 -18.97
C ILE A 15 42.72 7.04 -18.13
N SER A 16 43.27 6.80 -16.94
CA SER A 16 42.64 6.43 -15.66
C SER A 16 41.18 5.96 -15.74
N SER A 17 40.88 4.69 -15.46
CA SER A 17 40.75 4.13 -14.10
C SER A 17 39.67 4.82 -13.24
N ILE A 18 38.87 3.97 -12.58
CA ILE A 18 37.88 4.21 -11.51
C ILE A 18 36.62 5.02 -11.84
N LEU A 19 35.68 4.39 -12.55
CA LEU A 19 34.24 4.62 -12.35
C LEU A 19 33.48 3.28 -12.32
N SER A 20 33.88 2.36 -11.44
CA SER A 20 33.21 1.06 -11.28
C SER A 20 32.78 0.73 -9.85
N MET A 21 32.59 1.73 -9.00
CA MET A 21 31.97 1.53 -7.68
C MET A 21 31.00 2.68 -7.42
N GLY A 22 29.71 2.45 -7.65
CA GLY A 22 28.76 3.52 -7.42
C GLY A 22 27.29 3.28 -7.71
N VAL A 23 26.82 2.04 -7.93
CA VAL A 23 25.40 1.75 -7.73
C VAL A 23 25.24 0.33 -7.23
N MET A 24 25.33 0.14 -5.91
CA MET A 24 24.52 -0.91 -5.28
C MET A 24 23.08 -0.44 -5.43
N LEU A 25 22.46 -0.75 -6.56
CA LEU A 25 21.01 -0.77 -6.61
C LEU A 25 20.63 -1.80 -5.56
N ASN A 26 20.09 -1.31 -4.44
CA ASN A 26 19.35 -2.13 -3.51
C ASN A 26 18.16 -2.64 -4.31
N GLN A 27 18.39 -3.70 -5.11
CA GLN A 27 17.33 -4.42 -5.77
C GLN A 27 16.59 -5.06 -4.61
N ALA A 28 15.51 -4.39 -4.18
CA ALA A 28 14.41 -5.08 -3.54
C ALA A 28 13.93 -6.10 -4.57
N GLN A 29 14.59 -7.25 -4.59
CA GLN A 29 14.14 -8.36 -5.39
C GLN A 29 12.75 -8.65 -4.87
N ALA A 30 11.74 -8.40 -5.73
CA ALA A 30 10.50 -9.13 -5.62
C ALA A 30 10.89 -10.59 -5.88
N ILE A 31 11.25 -11.29 -4.80
CA ILE A 31 11.35 -12.73 -4.86
C ILE A 31 9.94 -13.17 -5.27
N GLU A 32 9.82 -13.75 -6.47
CA GLU A 32 8.62 -14.49 -6.80
C GLU A 32 8.41 -15.46 -5.64
N PRO A 33 7.25 -15.46 -4.96
CA PRO A 33 7.06 -16.35 -3.85
C PRO A 33 7.28 -17.78 -4.35
N GLN A 34 8.40 -18.37 -3.94
CA GLN A 34 8.49 -19.82 -3.80
C GLN A 34 7.21 -20.25 -3.08
N PRO A 35 6.56 -21.34 -3.50
CA PRO A 35 5.31 -21.78 -2.89
C PRO A 35 5.61 -22.19 -1.45
N ALA A 36 5.57 -21.19 -0.55
CA ALA A 36 5.61 -21.35 0.88
C ALA A 36 4.26 -21.97 1.23
N THR A 37 4.23 -23.29 1.20
CA THR A 37 3.27 -24.02 1.99
C THR A 37 3.38 -23.47 3.42
N GLN A 38 2.28 -22.87 3.93
CA GLN A 38 2.03 -22.47 5.33
C GLN A 38 2.19 -20.98 5.72
N SER A 39 1.64 -20.07 4.92
CA SER A 39 0.75 -19.03 5.47
C SER A 39 -0.29 -18.64 4.42
N THR A 40 -1.48 -19.25 4.48
CA THR A 40 -2.62 -18.91 3.61
C THR A 40 -3.27 -17.56 3.98
N ASP A 41 -2.76 -16.89 5.01
CA ASP A 41 -3.36 -15.69 5.55
C ASP A 41 -2.73 -14.43 4.91
N ARG A 42 -3.32 -14.02 3.79
CA ARG A 42 -2.83 -12.89 2.98
C ARG A 42 -2.94 -11.57 3.76
N LEU A 43 -1.91 -10.73 3.71
CA LEU A 43 -1.97 -9.38 4.28
C LEU A 43 -2.63 -8.42 3.29
N SER A 44 -3.62 -7.64 3.75
CA SER A 44 -4.24 -6.53 3.03
C SER A 44 -3.76 -5.23 3.65
N CYS A 45 -3.32 -4.27 2.85
CA CYS A 45 -2.80 -2.99 3.31
C CYS A 45 -3.44 -1.84 2.55
N ILE A 46 -3.75 -0.74 3.24
CA ILE A 46 -4.36 0.44 2.67
C ILE A 46 -3.73 1.72 3.22
N ARG A 47 -3.75 2.79 2.42
CA ARG A 47 -3.49 4.15 2.92
C ARG A 47 -4.79 4.72 3.47
N ASN A 48 -4.72 5.29 4.67
CA ASN A 48 -5.85 5.97 5.30
C ASN A 48 -5.45 7.40 5.66
N LYS A 49 -6.37 8.37 5.53
CA LYS A 49 -6.07 9.79 5.78
C LYS A 49 -5.82 10.13 7.25
N HIS A 50 -6.26 9.29 8.19
CA HIS A 50 -6.13 9.50 9.63
C HIS A 50 -4.93 8.77 10.25
N LYS A 51 -4.16 8.01 9.46
CA LYS A 51 -2.93 7.33 9.92
C LYS A 51 -1.78 7.66 8.99
N VAL A 52 -0.61 7.91 9.58
CA VAL A 52 0.63 8.06 8.82
C VAL A 52 1.12 6.67 8.41
N GLY A 53 1.30 6.45 7.10
CA GLY A 53 1.80 5.18 6.55
C GLY A 53 0.70 4.24 6.04
N LEU A 54 1.05 2.97 5.86
CA LEU A 54 0.12 1.91 5.48
C LEU A 54 -0.45 1.26 6.74
N VAL A 55 -1.76 1.04 6.75
CA VAL A 55 -2.44 0.23 7.75
C VAL A 55 -2.71 -1.13 7.13
N CYS A 56 -2.26 -2.19 7.80
CA CYS A 56 -2.33 -3.56 7.30
C CYS A 56 -3.09 -4.46 8.26
N ALA A 57 -3.90 -5.35 7.72
CA ALA A 57 -4.58 -6.40 8.46
C ALA A 57 -4.51 -7.72 7.70
N ARG A 58 -4.52 -8.83 8.44
CA ARG A 58 -4.56 -10.18 7.87
C ARG A 58 -5.96 -10.49 7.33
N ALA A 59 -6.03 -11.25 6.24
CA ALA A 59 -7.28 -11.68 5.64
C ALA A 59 -8.16 -12.45 6.63
N SER A 60 -7.56 -13.26 7.51
CA SER A 60 -8.27 -13.96 8.59
C SER A 60 -8.96 -13.03 9.58
N VAL A 61 -8.35 -11.88 9.90
CA VAL A 61 -8.95 -10.86 10.78
C VAL A 61 -10.08 -10.15 10.06
N LEU A 62 -9.88 -9.80 8.79
CA LEU A 62 -10.89 -9.14 7.96
C LEU A 62 -12.11 -10.04 7.68
N ALA A 63 -11.91 -11.35 7.58
CA ALA A 63 -12.96 -12.34 7.36
C ALA A 63 -13.84 -12.59 8.59
N GLN A 64 -13.38 -12.23 9.80
CA GLN A 64 -14.17 -12.33 11.03
C GLN A 64 -15.23 -11.22 11.15
N ILE A 65 -15.09 -10.14 10.37
CA ILE A 65 -16.04 -9.04 10.38
C ILE A 65 -17.32 -9.53 9.68
N PRO A 66 -18.47 -9.57 10.37
CA PRO A 66 -19.71 -9.99 9.76
C PRO A 66 -20.04 -9.12 8.55
N ASN A 67 -20.58 -9.75 7.50
CA ASN A 67 -21.18 -9.01 6.41
C ASN A 67 -22.49 -8.43 6.93
N TYR A 68 -22.62 -7.11 6.90
CA TYR A 68 -23.89 -6.48 7.20
C TYR A 68 -24.89 -6.85 6.10
N GLN A 69 -25.92 -7.61 6.47
CA GLN A 69 -27.12 -7.78 5.65
C GLN A 69 -28.11 -6.71 6.08
N ARG A 70 -28.62 -5.96 5.10
CA ARG A 70 -29.56 -4.87 5.32
C ARG A 70 -30.84 -5.39 5.97
N GLU A 71 -31.04 -5.13 7.25
CA GLU A 71 -32.39 -4.99 7.79
C GLU A 71 -32.88 -3.60 7.39
N ILE A 72 -33.88 -3.56 6.52
CA ILE A 72 -34.44 -2.30 6.02
C ILE A 72 -35.26 -1.69 7.16
N GLU A 73 -34.62 -0.92 8.04
CA GLU A 73 -35.31 0.03 8.90
C GLU A 73 -35.22 1.41 8.25
N PHE A 74 -36.33 1.82 7.63
CA PHE A 74 -36.49 3.18 7.16
C PHE A 74 -36.62 4.10 8.38
N SER A 75 -35.56 4.83 8.71
CA SER A 75 -35.65 5.95 9.65
C SER A 75 -36.61 6.99 9.08
N GLN A 76 -37.57 7.46 9.89
CA GLN A 76 -38.59 8.44 9.49
C GLN A 76 -38.04 9.88 9.39
N GLU A 77 -36.73 10.08 9.56
CA GLU A 77 -36.07 11.39 9.51
C GLU A 77 -35.16 11.49 8.28
N ASP A 78 -35.21 12.64 7.60
CA ASP A 78 -34.67 12.97 6.27
C ASP A 78 -33.14 12.81 6.05
N ALA A 79 -32.42 12.10 6.93
CA ALA A 79 -31.00 11.79 6.78
C ALA A 79 -30.80 10.27 6.58
N PRO A 80 -30.14 9.84 5.49
CA PRO A 80 -29.81 8.44 5.31
C PRO A 80 -28.84 8.00 6.42
N MET A 81 -29.30 7.06 7.26
CA MET A 81 -28.43 6.43 8.24
C MET A 81 -27.34 5.62 7.52
N LEU A 82 -26.08 5.79 7.94
CA LEU A 82 -24.98 5.04 7.35
C LEU A 82 -24.97 3.62 7.89
N GLU A 83 -25.08 2.66 6.98
CA GLU A 83 -25.29 1.26 7.31
C GLU A 83 -23.96 0.52 7.56
N PHE A 84 -23.53 0.44 8.81
CA PHE A 84 -22.47 -0.46 9.30
C PHE A 84 -22.79 -0.95 10.72
N ASN A 85 -22.27 -2.13 11.11
CA ASN A 85 -22.48 -2.69 12.45
C ASN A 85 -21.37 -2.32 13.44
N ASP A 86 -21.61 -2.59 14.72
CA ASP A 86 -20.68 -2.32 15.81
C ASP A 86 -19.35 -3.03 15.62
N GLU A 87 -19.33 -4.26 15.08
CA GLU A 87 -18.10 -4.98 14.80
C GLU A 87 -17.24 -4.27 13.74
N GLU A 88 -17.86 -3.80 12.66
CA GLU A 88 -17.19 -3.03 11.61
C GLU A 88 -16.65 -1.69 12.16
N SER A 89 -17.43 -1.01 13.00
CA SER A 89 -16.98 0.20 13.72
C SER A 89 -15.75 -0.10 14.61
N ASN A 90 -15.85 -1.11 15.47
CA ASN A 90 -14.79 -1.47 16.41
C ASN A 90 -13.49 -1.82 15.70
N VAL A 91 -13.55 -2.54 14.57
CA VAL A 91 -12.36 -2.87 13.79
C VAL A 91 -11.79 -1.63 13.10
N ALA A 92 -12.63 -0.73 12.59
CA ALA A 92 -12.16 0.54 12.03
C ALA A 92 -11.48 1.42 13.09
N ILE A 93 -12.03 1.49 14.32
CA ILE A 93 -11.39 2.19 15.44
C ILE A 93 -10.05 1.54 15.78
N ASN A 94 -9.97 0.22 15.82
CA ASN A 94 -8.71 -0.47 16.12
C ASN A 94 -7.63 -0.19 15.05
N LEU A 95 -7.98 -0.29 13.77
CA LEU A 95 -7.02 -0.12 12.67
C LEU A 95 -6.67 1.35 12.41
N PHE A 96 -7.66 2.25 12.46
CA PHE A 96 -7.53 3.64 12.00
C PHE A 96 -7.69 4.66 13.13
N GLY A 97 -8.04 4.26 14.34
CA GLY A 97 -8.32 5.17 15.47
C GLY A 97 -9.60 5.99 15.32
N CYS A 98 -10.44 5.67 14.33
CA CYS A 98 -11.66 6.40 13.99
C CYS A 98 -12.56 5.50 13.13
N ASP A 99 -13.87 5.57 13.32
CA ASP A 99 -14.92 4.89 12.55
C ASP A 99 -15.70 5.85 11.63
N CYS A 100 -15.11 7.01 11.27
CA CYS A 100 -15.76 7.89 10.32
C CYS A 100 -15.98 7.17 8.97
N PRO A 101 -16.89 7.67 8.12
CA PRO A 101 -17.24 6.98 6.88
C PRO A 101 -16.05 6.73 5.94
N ALA A 102 -15.04 7.60 5.96
CA ALA A 102 -13.79 7.39 5.21
C ALA A 102 -12.94 6.22 5.75
N CYS A 103 -12.89 6.03 7.08
CA CYS A 103 -12.22 4.90 7.71
C CYS A 103 -12.97 3.60 7.49
N ILE A 104 -14.30 3.60 7.59
CA ILE A 104 -15.12 2.43 7.25
C ILE A 104 -14.93 2.06 5.78
N ASN A 105 -14.94 3.02 4.86
CA ASN A 105 -14.68 2.73 3.45
C ASN A 105 -13.26 2.21 3.18
N SER A 106 -12.28 2.63 3.99
CA SER A 106 -10.94 2.05 3.95
C SER A 106 -10.97 0.57 4.36
N LEU A 107 -11.67 0.25 5.46
CA LEU A 107 -11.88 -1.14 5.92
C LEU A 107 -12.59 -1.99 4.86
N ARG A 108 -13.66 -1.46 4.26
CA ARG A 108 -14.43 -2.15 3.21
C ARG A 108 -13.60 -2.39 1.96
N GLN A 109 -12.76 -1.44 1.55
CA GLN A 109 -11.81 -1.65 0.46
C GLN A 109 -10.83 -2.78 0.76
N MET A 110 -10.32 -2.89 2.00
CA MET A 110 -9.46 -4.00 2.39
C MET A 110 -10.17 -5.37 2.33
N ARG A 111 -11.49 -5.39 2.54
CA ARG A 111 -12.37 -6.59 2.48
C ARG A 111 -12.92 -6.88 1.09
N GLY A 112 -12.83 -5.94 0.14
CA GLY A 112 -13.54 -6.02 -1.14
C GLY A 112 -15.06 -5.80 -1.01
N ALA A 113 -15.52 -5.13 0.04
CA ALA A 113 -16.92 -4.80 0.29
C ALA A 113 -17.34 -3.46 -0.34
N THR A 114 -18.65 -3.27 -0.55
CA THR A 114 -19.21 -2.05 -1.13
C THR A 114 -19.09 -0.85 -0.18
N PRO A 115 -18.56 0.30 -0.63
CA PRO A 115 -18.40 1.46 0.22
C PRO A 115 -19.76 2.04 0.68
N LEU A 116 -19.75 2.69 1.83
CA LEU A 116 -20.80 3.62 2.25
C LEU A 116 -20.88 4.79 1.28
N VAL A 117 -22.10 5.22 0.99
CA VAL A 117 -22.42 6.46 0.28
C VAL A 117 -22.93 7.45 1.31
N TYR A 118 -22.24 8.59 1.43
CA TYR A 118 -22.48 9.61 2.46
C TYR A 118 -22.10 11.01 1.95
#